data_AF-A0A3M2DKU0-F1
#
_entry.id   AF-A0A3M2DKU0-F1
#
_cell.length_a   1.000
_cell.length_b   1.000
_cell.length_c   1.000
_cell.angle_alpha   90.00
_cell.angle_beta   90.00
_cell.angle_gamma   90.00
#
_symmetry.space_group_name_H-M   'P 1'
#
loop_
_entity.id
_entity.type
_entity.pdbx_description
1 polymer ?
#
loop_
_entity_poly.entity_id
_entity_poly.type
_entity_poly.pdbx_seq_one_letter_code
_entity_poly.pdbx_strand_id
1 'polypeptide(L)' 'VGNLLPEEIVRFKEYALAVAAKPFLGQAGFLLIGLAALLSTASAINATLFGTARLGLAIAQEGQLPKAFSFKSRTKHIRM' A
#
# COMPACT_ATOMS: atom_id res chain seq x y z
N VAL A 1 5.93 -21.30 -1.38
CA VAL A 1 4.69 -21.66 -0.66
C VAL A 1 4.70 -23.17 -0.51
N GLY A 2 5.04 -23.70 0.66
CA GLY A 2 5.49 -25.10 0.81
C GLY A 2 4.38 -26.16 0.92
N ASN A 3 3.12 -25.75 1.10
CA ASN A 3 1.98 -26.64 1.34
C ASN A 3 0.87 -26.54 0.27
N LEU A 4 1.10 -25.84 -0.84
CA LEU A 4 0.15 -25.79 -1.96
C LEU A 4 0.76 -26.50 -3.16
N LEU A 5 -0.05 -27.30 -3.85
CA LEU A 5 0.34 -27.86 -5.15
C LEU A 5 0.43 -26.74 -6.20
N PRO A 6 1.25 -26.90 -7.26
CA PRO A 6 1.37 -25.91 -8.34
C PRO A 6 0.01 -25.51 -8.93
N GLU A 7 -0.90 -26.47 -9.10
CA GLU A 7 -2.24 -26.27 -9.63
C GLU A 7 -3.09 -25.39 -8.70
N GLU A 8 -2.93 -25.53 -7.38
CA GLU A 8 -3.61 -24.71 -6.38
C GLU A 8 -3.07 -23.27 -6.35
N ILE A 9 -1.76 -23.10 -6.53
CA ILE A 9 -1.16 -21.76 -6.67
C ILE A 9 -1.72 -21.05 -7.90
N VAL A 10 -1.87 -21.76 -9.02
CA VAL A 10 -2.47 -21.20 -10.24
C VAL A 10 -3.95 -20.87 -10.00
N ARG A 11 -4.71 -21.79 -9.39
CA ARG A 11 -6.13 -21.60 -9.10
C ARG A 11 -6.41 -20.44 -8.16
N PHE A 12 -5.54 -20.21 -7.18
CA PHE A 12 -5.69 -19.19 -6.14
C PHE A 12 -4.65 -18.08 -6.25
N LYS A 13 -4.15 -17.79 -7.45
CA LYS A 13 -2.97 -16.94 -7.69
C LYS A 13 -3.00 -15.60 -6.94
N GLU A 14 -4.15 -14.95 -6.85
CA GLU A 14 -4.31 -13.64 -6.23
C GLU A 14 -4.23 -13.66 -4.70
N TYR A 15 -4.51 -14.80 -4.06
CA TYR A 15 -4.57 -14.94 -2.61
C TYR A 15 -3.95 -16.24 -2.12
N ALA A 16 -2.99 -16.80 -2.88
CA ALA A 16 -2.36 -18.09 -2.63
C ALA A 16 -1.71 -18.14 -1.24
N LEU A 17 -1.11 -17.02 -0.78
CA LEU A 17 -0.53 -16.93 0.55
C LEU A 17 -1.58 -17.07 1.66
N ALA A 18 -2.77 -16.49 1.48
CA ALA A 18 -3.87 -16.62 2.42
C ALA A 18 -4.45 -18.05 2.42
N VAL A 19 -4.58 -18.69 1.25
CA VAL A 19 -5.02 -20.10 1.14
C VAL A 19 -4.03 -21.03 1.82
N ALA A 20 -2.72 -20.80 1.64
CA ALA A 20 -1.66 -21.58 2.26
C ALA A 20 -1.68 -21.52 3.79
N ALA A 21 -2.31 -20.50 4.40
CA ALA A 21 -2.44 -20.39 5.85
C ALA A 21 -3.59 -21.25 6.42
N LYS A 22 -4.57 -21.67 5.61
CA LYS A 22 -5.73 -22.45 6.07
C LYS A 22 -5.38 -23.78 6.74
N PRO A 23 -4.44 -24.60 6.21
CA PRO A 23 -4.13 -25.91 6.81
C PRO A 23 -3.49 -25.82 8.20
N PHE A 24 -2.79 -24.72 8.49
CA PHE A 24 -2.07 -24.52 9.75
C PHE A 24 -2.86 -23.69 10.77
N LEU A 25 -3.59 -22.68 10.31
CA LEU A 25 -4.22 -21.65 11.14
C LEU A 25 -5.73 -21.50 10.88
N GLY A 26 -6.31 -22.35 10.03
CA GLY A 26 -7.73 -22.34 9.69
C GLY A 26 -8.19 -21.02 9.06
N GLN A 27 -9.46 -20.68 9.28
CA GLN A 27 -10.06 -19.45 8.77
C GLN A 27 -9.44 -18.18 9.39
N ALA A 28 -8.98 -18.27 10.64
CA ALA A 28 -8.32 -17.15 11.31
C ALA A 28 -7.02 -16.77 10.59
N GLY A 29 -6.19 -17.75 10.20
CA GLY A 29 -4.98 -17.51 9.41
C GLY A 29 -5.26 -16.90 8.04
N PHE A 30 -6.28 -17.38 7.34
CA PHE A 30 -6.71 -16.82 6.07
C PHE A 30 -7.07 -15.33 6.19
N LEU A 31 -7.86 -14.97 7.20
CA LEU A 31 -8.27 -13.59 7.46
C LEU A 31 -7.09 -12.71 7.87
N LEU A 32 -6.20 -13.20 8.74
CA LEU A 32 -5.02 -12.46 9.18
C LEU A 32 -4.11 -12.09 8.01
N ILE A 33 -3.80 -13.05 7.12
CA ILE A 33 -2.97 -12.80 5.94
C ILE A 33 -3.66 -11.84 4.98
N GLY A 34 -4.96 -11.99 4.75
CA GLY A 34 -5.74 -11.07 3.90
C GLY A 34 -5.72 -9.63 4.42
N LEU A 35 -5.98 -9.44 5.72
CA LEU A 35 -5.93 -8.12 6.35
C LEU A 35 -4.53 -7.51 6.32
N ALA A 36 -3.50 -8.33 6.61
CA ALA A 36 -2.11 -7.88 6.53
C ALA A 36 -1.75 -7.42 5.11
N ALA A 37 -2.17 -8.13 4.07
CA ALA A 37 -1.93 -7.76 2.68
C ALA A 37 -2.61 -6.42 2.31
N LEU A 38 -3.87 -6.22 2.73
CA LEU A 38 -4.60 -4.98 2.48
C LEU A 38 -3.95 -3.79 3.19
N LEU A 39 -3.64 -3.92 4.48
CA LEU A 39 -2.99 -2.87 5.26
C LEU A 39 -1.58 -2.56 4.75
N SER A 40 -0.82 -3.58 4.34
CA SER A 40 0.50 -3.42 3.74
C SER A 40 0.43 -2.63 2.43
N THR A 41 -0.51 -2.99 1.54
CA THR A 41 -0.70 -2.29 0.25
C THR A 41 -1.15 -0.86 0.44
N ALA A 42 -2.13 -0.62 1.32
CA ALA A 42 -2.61 0.72 1.65
C ALA A 42 -1.47 1.58 2.22
N SER A 43 -0.64 1.02 3.11
CA SER A 43 0.51 1.72 3.67
C SER A 43 1.55 2.06 2.60
N ALA A 44 1.84 1.14 1.69
CA ALA A 44 2.77 1.36 0.59
C ALA A 44 2.29 2.48 -0.34
N ILE A 45 1.01 2.47 -0.74
CA ILE A 45 0.40 3.54 -1.54
C ILE A 45 0.54 4.89 -0.83
N ASN A 46 0.20 4.93 0.46
CA ASN A 46 0.25 6.16 1.25
C ASN A 46 1.67 6.70 1.37
N ALA A 47 2.65 5.83 1.64
CA ALA A 47 4.06 6.18 1.72
C ALA A 47 4.59 6.70 0.37
N THR A 48 4.27 6.03 -0.74
CA THR A 48 4.68 6.47 -2.07
C THR A 48 4.04 7.79 -2.45
N LEU A 49 2.73 7.97 -2.23
CA LEU A 49 2.03 9.21 -2.56
C LEU A 49 2.62 10.41 -1.82
N PHE A 50 2.74 10.32 -0.50
CA PHE A 50 3.28 11.43 0.29
C PHE A 50 4.79 11.59 0.14
N GLY A 51 5.54 10.51 -0.02
CA GLY A 51 6.97 10.54 -0.27
C GLY A 51 7.29 11.26 -1.57
N THR A 52 6.65 10.86 -2.67
CA THR A 52 6.85 11.49 -3.99
C THR A 52 6.35 12.94 -4.02
N ALA A 53 5.22 13.25 -3.38
CA ALA A 53 4.73 14.62 -3.28
C ALA A 53 5.71 15.53 -2.52
N ARG A 54 6.29 15.05 -1.40
CA ARG A 54 7.28 15.81 -0.63
C ARG A 54 8.57 16.03 -1.41
N LEU A 55 9.06 14.99 -2.10
CA LEU A 55 10.24 15.10 -2.95
C LEU A 55 10.00 16.08 -4.10
N GLY A 56 8.87 15.97 -4.80
CA GLY A 56 8.49 16.89 -5.87
C GLY A 56 8.39 18.34 -5.40
N LEU A 57 7.86 18.58 -4.20
CA LEU A 57 7.81 19.91 -3.60
C LEU A 57 9.23 20.46 -3.33
N ALA A 58 10.14 19.65 -2.78
CA ALA A 58 11.51 20.07 -2.51
C ALA A 58 12.23 20.49 -3.81
N ILE A 59 12.12 19.67 -4.86
CA ILE A 59 12.69 19.97 -6.18
C ILE A 59 12.07 21.24 -6.78
N ALA A 60 10.75 21.43 -6.63
CA ALA A 60 10.08 22.64 -7.11
C ALA A 60 10.50 23.91 -6.34
N GLN A 61 10.80 23.79 -5.04
CA GLN A 61 11.34 24.88 -4.22
C GLN A 61 12.76 25.28 -4.64
N GLU A 62 13.54 24.34 -5.17
CA GLU A 62 14.86 24.61 -5.77
C GLU A 62 14.75 25.25 -7.17
N GLY A 63 13.54 25.54 -7.65
CA GLY A 63 13.30 26.16 -8.96
C GLY A 63 13.47 25.22 -10.15
N GLN A 64 13.65 23.91 -9.90
CA GLN A 64 13.89 22.90 -10.94
C GLN A 64 12.59 22.34 -11.56
N LEU A 65 11.42 22.76 -11.05
CA LEU A 65 10.11 22.38 -11.60
C LEU A 65 9.18 23.60 -11.75
N PRO A 66 8.18 23.53 -12.64
CA PRO A 66 7.17 24.58 -12.76
C PRO A 66 6.47 24.90 -11.44
N LYS A 67 6.11 26.17 -11.22
CA LYS A 67 5.46 26.64 -9.97
C LYS A 67 4.21 25.85 -9.57
N ALA A 68 3.53 25.20 -10.52
CA ALA A 68 2.42 24.29 -10.25
C ALA A 68 2.78 23.17 -9.26
N PHE A 69 4.02 22.66 -9.26
CA PHE A 69 4.49 21.62 -8.35
C PHE A 69 4.90 22.13 -6.96
N SER A 70 5.07 23.45 -6.81
CA SER A 70 5.29 24.12 -5.51
C SER A 70 3.98 24.55 -4.83
N PHE A 71 2.83 24.37 -5.48
CA PHE A 71 1.55 24.82 -4.96
C PHE A 71 1.14 23.98 -3.74
N LYS A 72 1.11 24.62 -2.57
CA LYS A 72 0.63 24.02 -1.33
C LYS A 72 -0.71 24.68 -0.97
N SER A 73 -1.80 23.93 -1.03
CA SER A 73 -3.09 24.40 -0.51
C SER A 73 -2.98 24.56 1.01
N ARG A 74 -2.91 25.82 1.47
CA ARG A 74 -3.08 26.15 2.90
C ARG A 74 -4.57 26.07 3.19
N THR A 75 -5.04 24.94 3.73
CA THR A 75 -6.33 24.93 4.41
C THR A 75 -6.21 25.89 5.60
N LYS A 76 -6.81 27.07 5.49
CA LYS A 76 -6.88 28.05 6.59
C LYS A 76 -7.53 27.36 7.78
N HIS A 77 -6.88 27.48 8.94
CA HIS A 77 -7.44 27.17 10.25
C HIS A 77 -8.82 27.86 10.36
N ILE A 78 -9.89 27.08 10.42
CA ILE A 78 -11.20 27.59 10.80
C ILE A 78 -11.12 27.78 12.31
N ARG A 79 -10.93 29.03 12.76
CA ARG A 79 -11.18 29.41 14.14
C ARG A 79 -12.64 29.82 14.22
N MET A 80 -13.47 29.00 14.87
CA MET A 80 -14.57 29.41 15.75
C MET A 80 -15.10 28.18 16.47
#